data_AF-A0A8H4XT58-F1
#
_entry.id   AF-A0A8H4XT58-F1
#
_cell.length_a   1.000
_cell.length_b   1.000
_cell.length_c   1.000
_cell.angle_alpha   90.00
_cell.angle_beta   90.00
_cell.angle_gamma   90.00
#
_symmetry.space_group_name_H-M   'P 1'
#
loop_
_entity.id
_entity.type
_entity.pdbx_description
1 polymer ?
#
loop_
_entity_poly.entity_id
_entity_poly.type
_entity_poly.pdbx_seq_one_letter_code
_entity_poly.pdbx_strand_id
1 'polypeptide(L)'
;SYRVVGLTSMANDFGVTVDFLDRDLAKFIAAERISCTMDRVNGVIETNRPDDKNKQYADLVKQGDSLITKLQKYGQAVRLRGSERS
;
A
#
# COMPACT_ATOMS: atom_id res chain seq x y z
N SER A 1 -6.49 -3.25 -18.52
CA SER A 1 -6.00 -2.39 -17.42
C SER A 1 -4.75 -1.68 -17.86
N TYR A 2 -4.72 -0.37 -17.73
CA TYR A 2 -3.55 0.44 -18.07
C TYR A 2 -2.67 0.60 -16.82
N ARG A 3 -1.36 0.39 -16.97
CA ARG A 3 -0.38 0.67 -15.91
C ARG A 3 -0.07 2.16 -15.83
N VAL A 4 0.02 2.80 -16.99
CA VAL A 4 0.30 4.23 -17.15
C VAL A 4 -0.67 4.79 -18.19
N VAL A 5 -1.26 5.94 -17.93
CA VAL A 5 -2.19 6.65 -18.83
C VAL A 5 -1.80 8.11 -18.89
N GLY A 6 -1.83 8.73 -20.07
CA GLY A 6 -1.62 10.18 -20.19
C GLY A 6 -2.84 10.98 -19.73
N LEU A 7 -2.63 12.02 -18.91
CA LEU A 7 -3.68 12.91 -18.41
C LEU A 7 -4.51 13.52 -19.56
N THR A 8 -3.86 13.93 -20.65
CA THR A 8 -4.53 14.52 -21.82
C THR A 8 -5.41 13.51 -22.56
N SER A 9 -4.95 12.27 -22.71
CA SER A 9 -5.73 11.21 -23.36
C SER A 9 -6.96 10.89 -22.54
N MET A 10 -6.79 10.74 -21.22
CA MET A 10 -7.89 10.47 -20.30
C MET A 10 -8.89 11.63 -20.28
N ALA A 11 -8.41 12.87 -20.22
CA ALA A 11 -9.25 14.07 -20.27
C ALA A 11 -10.05 14.18 -21.57
N ASN A 12 -9.43 13.86 -22.72
CA ASN A 12 -10.10 13.83 -24.02
C ASN A 12 -11.19 12.76 -24.09
N ASP A 13 -10.93 11.55 -23.60
CA ASP A 13 -11.90 10.45 -23.60
C ASP A 13 -13.11 10.76 -22.71
N PHE A 14 -12.88 11.45 -21.58
CA PHE A 14 -13.95 11.90 -20.69
C PHE A 14 -14.61 13.22 -21.13
N GLY A 15 -14.06 13.91 -22.14
CA GLY A 15 -14.55 15.22 -22.59
C GLY A 15 -14.44 16.32 -21.53
N VAL A 16 -13.47 16.22 -20.62
CA VAL A 16 -13.24 17.17 -19.52
C VAL A 16 -11.90 17.87 -19.66
N THR A 17 -11.70 18.96 -18.93
CA THR A 17 -10.39 19.63 -18.88
C THR A 17 -9.43 18.87 -17.98
N VAL A 18 -8.13 18.98 -18.27
CA VAL A 18 -7.06 18.38 -17.46
C VAL A 18 -7.10 18.90 -16.01
N ASP A 19 -7.38 20.19 -15.81
CA ASP A 19 -7.54 20.77 -14.46
C ASP A 19 -8.75 20.22 -13.69
N PHE A 20 -9.84 19.88 -14.39
CA PHE A 20 -10.98 19.23 -13.75
C PHE A 20 -10.61 17.81 -13.32
N LEU A 21 -9.97 17.05 -14.21
CA LEU A 21 -9.56 15.68 -13.95
C LEU A 21 -8.57 15.61 -12.77
N ASP A 22 -7.60 16.52 -12.71
CA ASP A 22 -6.62 16.63 -11.63
C ASP A 22 -7.28 16.92 -10.26
N ARG A 23 -8.21 17.90 -10.20
CA ARG A 23 -8.93 18.20 -8.96
C ARG A 23 -9.81 17.06 -8.48
N ASP A 24 -10.44 16.34 -9.39
CA ASP A 24 -11.34 15.25 -9.04
C ASP A 24 -10.56 14.01 -8.59
N LEU A 25 -9.51 13.62 -9.34
CA LEU A 25 -8.60 12.54 -8.97
C LEU A 25 -7.90 12.80 -7.64
N ALA A 26 -7.47 14.04 -7.37
CA ALA A 26 -6.82 14.39 -6.11
C ALA A 26 -7.67 14.02 -4.89
N LYS A 27 -9.00 14.21 -4.96
CA LYS A 27 -9.93 13.83 -3.87
C LYS A 27 -10.01 12.31 -3.69
N PHE A 28 -10.05 11.56 -4.79
CA PHE A 28 -10.15 10.10 -4.73
C PHE A 28 -8.84 9.43 -4.27
N ILE A 29 -7.70 9.98 -4.68
CA ILE A 29 -6.37 9.54 -4.26
C ILE A 29 -6.17 9.83 -2.77
N ALA A 30 -6.50 11.04 -2.31
CA ALA A 30 -6.40 11.41 -0.90
C ALA A 30 -7.32 10.58 0.00
N ALA A 31 -8.46 10.12 -0.52
CA ALA A 31 -9.39 9.22 0.18
C ALA A 31 -9.01 7.74 0.06
N GLU A 32 -7.86 7.40 -0.55
CA GLU A 32 -7.39 6.03 -0.81
C GLU A 32 -8.40 5.13 -1.55
N ARG A 33 -9.38 5.73 -2.24
CA ARG A 33 -10.42 4.98 -2.98
C ARG A 33 -9.91 4.41 -4.30
N ILE A 34 -8.87 5.02 -4.86
CA ILE A 34 -8.24 4.61 -6.11
C ILE A 34 -6.72 4.52 -5.88
N SER A 35 -6.14 3.35 -6.16
CA SER A 35 -4.70 3.10 -6.04
C SER A 35 -3.96 3.62 -7.28
N CYS A 36 -3.91 4.94 -7.44
CA CYS A 36 -3.15 5.58 -8.50
C CYS A 36 -2.35 6.77 -7.96
N THR A 37 -1.21 7.01 -8.60
CA THR A 37 -0.33 8.14 -8.34
C THR A 37 -0.37 9.04 -9.57
N MET A 38 -0.58 10.33 -9.34
CA MET A 38 -0.61 11.33 -10.40
C MET A 38 0.73 12.05 -10.48
N ASP A 39 1.32 12.05 -11.67
CA ASP A 39 2.49 12.84 -12.01
C ASP A 39 2.08 14.03 -12.89
N ARG A 40 1.97 15.20 -12.28
CA ARG A 40 1.60 16.44 -12.97
C ARG A 40 2.72 16.97 -13.88
N VAL A 41 3.99 16.62 -13.61
CA VAL A 41 5.13 17.13 -14.39
C VAL A 41 5.23 16.39 -15.72
N ASN A 42 5.14 15.06 -15.68
CA ASN A 42 5.14 14.23 -16.88
C ASN A 42 3.75 14.10 -17.52
N GLY A 43 2.69 14.57 -16.84
CA GLY A 43 1.32 14.52 -17.34
C GLY A 43 0.79 13.09 -17.47
N VAL A 44 1.19 12.20 -16.55
CA VAL A 44 0.81 10.79 -16.55
C VAL A 44 0.18 10.37 -15.22
N ILE A 45 -0.72 9.40 -15.30
CA ILE A 45 -1.34 8.73 -14.16
C ILE A 45 -0.82 7.31 -14.15
N GLU A 46 -0.14 6.93 -13.07
CA GLU A 46 0.34 5.57 -12.84
C GLU A 46 -0.60 4.85 -11.89
N THR A 47 -1.08 3.68 -12.27
CA THR A 47 -1.92 2.86 -11.39
C THR A 47 -1.03 1.88 -10.64
N ASN A 48 -0.82 2.13 -9.35
CA ASN A 48 -0.13 1.18 -8.48
C ASN A 48 -1.15 0.24 -7.86
N ARG A 49 -1.55 -0.78 -8.61
CA ARG A 49 -2.38 -1.85 -8.05
C ARG A 49 -1.45 -2.74 -7.22
N PRO A 50 -1.61 -2.82 -5.88
CA PRO A 50 -0.77 -3.68 -5.08
C PRO A 50 -0.95 -5.11 -5.56
N ASP A 51 0.16 -5.72 -5.96
CA ASP A 51 0.19 -7.09 -6.45
C ASP A 51 -0.29 -8.03 -5.33
N ASP A 52 -1.30 -8.86 -5.58
CA ASP A 52 -1.95 -9.68 -4.53
C ASP A 52 -0.93 -10.56 -3.81
N LYS A 53 0.08 -11.07 -4.54
CA LYS A 53 1.17 -11.86 -3.95
C LYS A 53 2.08 -11.05 -3.05
N ASN A 54 2.41 -9.81 -3.43
CA ASN A 54 3.28 -8.96 -2.63
C ASN A 54 2.58 -8.53 -1.33
N LYS A 55 1.27 -8.28 -1.42
CA LYS A 55 0.43 -8.03 -0.25
C LYS A 55 0.39 -9.24 0.69
N GLN A 56 0.09 -10.43 0.15
CA GLN A 56 0.08 -11.68 0.94
C GLN A 56 1.43 -11.97 1.58
N TYR A 57 2.53 -11.73 0.86
CA TYR A 57 3.89 -11.88 1.41
C TYR A 57 4.13 -10.92 2.58
N ALA A 58 3.82 -9.63 2.42
CA ALA A 58 4.00 -8.63 3.47
C ALA A 58 3.14 -8.94 4.71
N ASP A 59 1.89 -9.38 4.51
CA ASP A 59 1.00 -9.79 5.59
C ASP A 59 1.55 -11.01 6.34
N LEU A 60 2.07 -12.00 5.61
CA LEU A 60 2.64 -13.22 6.19
C LEU A 60 3.91 -12.92 6.99
N VAL A 61 4.78 -12.05 6.49
CA VAL A 61 5.98 -11.59 7.22
C VAL A 61 5.59 -10.88 8.50
N LYS A 62 4.63 -9.95 8.45
CA LYS A 62 4.16 -9.19 9.62
C LYS A 62 3.53 -10.10 10.69
N GLN A 63 2.72 -11.07 10.28
CA GLN A 63 2.15 -12.05 11.19
C GLN A 63 3.21 -12.95 11.82
N GLY A 64 4.20 -13.39 11.01
CA GLY A 64 5.34 -14.18 11.47
C GLY A 64 6.16 -13.47 12.54
N ASP A 65 6.50 -12.19 12.32
CA ASP A 65 7.25 -11.38 13.28
C ASP A 65 6.51 -11.21 14.62
N SER A 66 5.19 -10.98 14.56
CA SER A 66 4.36 -10.89 15.78
C SER A 66 4.36 -12.19 16.57
N LEU A 67 4.33 -13.33 15.88
CA LEU A 67 4.39 -14.65 16.52
C LEU A 67 5.76 -14.89 17.17
N ILE A 68 6.84 -14.62 16.46
CA ILE A 68 8.22 -14.78 16.96
C ILE A 68 8.42 -13.92 18.21
N THR A 69 8.00 -12.65 18.17
CA THR A 69 8.08 -11.74 19.31
C THR A 69 7.37 -12.30 20.54
N LYS A 70 6.16 -12.87 20.37
CA LYS A 70 5.42 -13.51 21.46
C LYS A 70 6.17 -14.73 22.01
N LEU A 71 6.64 -15.62 21.14
CA LEU A 71 7.39 -16.81 21.53
C LEU A 71 8.68 -16.46 22.28
N GLN A 72 9.44 -15.47 21.80
CA GLN A 72 10.64 -14.98 22.45
C GLN A 72 10.33 -14.43 23.85
N LYS A 73 9.27 -13.62 23.98
CA LYS A 73 8.83 -13.07 25.27
C LYS A 73 8.48 -14.18 26.28
N TYR A 74 7.69 -15.17 25.87
CA TYR A 74 7.32 -16.28 26.74
C TYR A 74 8.51 -17.20 27.05
N GLY A 75 9.36 -17.48 26.07
CA GLY A 75 10.57 -18.30 26.26
C GLY A 75 11.55 -17.68 27.26
N GLN A 76 11.73 -16.36 27.23
CA GLN A 76 12.53 -15.65 28.23
C GLN A 76 11.89 -15.72 29.62
N ALA A 77 10.58 -15.49 29.73
CA ALA A 77 9.86 -15.56 31.00
C ALA A 77 9.96 -16.96 31.66
N VAL A 78 9.84 -18.03 30.87
CA VAL A 78 9.97 -19.41 31.36
C VAL A 78 11.40 -19.73 31.79
N ARG A 79 12.41 -19.28 31.03
CA ARG A 79 13.82 -19.46 31.39
C ARG A 79 14.18 -18.79 32.73
N LEU A 80 13.75 -17.55 32.92
CA LEU A 80 13.98 -16.79 34.17
C LEU A 80 13.33 -17.48 35.37
N ARG A 81 12.09 -17.96 35.22
CA ARG A 81 11.38 -18.67 36.29
C ARG A 81 11.93 -20.07 36.57
N GLY A 82 12.59 -20.69 35.59
CA GLY A 82 13.30 -21.97 35.73
C GLY A 82 14.60 -21.84 36.51
N SER A 83 15.35 -20.75 36.31
CA SER A 83 16.59 -20.47 37.05
C SER A 83 16.36 -20.13 38.53
N GLU A 84 15.19 -19.60 38.91
CA GLU A 84 14.84 -19.33 40.31
C GLU A 84 14.50 -20.60 41.13
N ARG A 85 14.34 -21.74 40.46
CA ARG A 85 14.05 -23.05 41.08
C ARG A 85 15.26 -23.97 41.18
N SER A 86 16.44 -23.51 40.73
CA SER A 86 17.70 -24.26 40.77
C SER A 86 18.56 -23.84 41.94
#